data_AF-A0A127AXP0-F1
#
_entry.id   AF-A0A127AXP0-F1
#
_cell.length_a   1.000
_cell.length_b   1.000
_cell.length_c   1.000
_cell.angle_alpha   90.00
_cell.angle_beta   90.00
_cell.angle_gamma   90.00
#
_symmetry.space_group_name_H-M   'P 1'
#
loop_
_entity.id
_entity.type
_entity.pdbx_description
1 polymer ?
#
loop_
_entity_poly.entity_id
_entity_poly.type
_entity_poly.pdbx_seq_one_letter_code
_entity_poly.pdbx_strand_id
1 'polypeptide(L)'
;MAVNTVRPRNSQPKANTQREVPKVEPVRPPRPPRQKGTSLFELLDRYTKVDWFFADGLPVKYLPKVLFLMAVTIFYIGNSHYAERTLRQIDKTKSDTEDLRADFTTLKSDYMEASKQSEVARNVAASGLMESSSPPIQVVIKKDEY
;
A
#
# COMPACT_ATOMS: atom_id res chain seq x y z
N MET A 1 -14.15 -38.10 5.27
CA MET A 1 -15.60 -38.39 5.21
C MET A 1 -16.34 -37.06 5.18
N ALA A 2 -16.94 -36.68 4.05
CA ALA A 2 -17.77 -35.48 3.94
C ALA A 2 -19.23 -35.93 3.82
N VAL A 3 -20.05 -35.62 4.83
CA VAL A 3 -21.47 -35.97 4.85
C VAL A 3 -22.25 -34.90 4.10
N ASN A 4 -22.76 -35.28 2.94
CA ASN A 4 -23.61 -34.47 2.08
C ASN A 4 -25.00 -34.30 2.73
N THR A 5 -25.35 -33.09 3.19
CA THR A 5 -26.68 -32.79 3.75
C THR A 5 -27.60 -32.22 2.67
N VAL A 6 -28.09 -33.06 1.77
CA VAL A 6 -29.20 -32.70 0.88
C VAL A 6 -30.51 -32.76 1.68
N ARG A 7 -31.14 -31.60 1.95
CA ARG A 7 -32.47 -31.53 2.56
C ARG A 7 -33.53 -32.08 1.58
N PRO A 8 -34.46 -32.96 2.01
CA PRO A 8 -35.49 -33.47 1.11
C PRO A 8 -36.49 -32.37 0.73
N ARG A 9 -36.80 -32.28 -0.57
CA ARG A 9 -37.86 -31.39 -1.10
C ARG A 9 -39.22 -31.97 -0.74
N ASN A 10 -39.96 -31.25 0.10
CA ASN A 10 -41.35 -31.58 0.46
C ASN A 10 -42.28 -31.23 -0.71
N SER A 11 -42.86 -32.25 -1.35
CA SER A 11 -43.83 -32.12 -2.44
C SER A 11 -45.25 -32.28 -1.88
N GLN A 12 -45.89 -31.17 -1.51
CA GLN A 12 -47.33 -31.17 -1.24
C GLN A 12 -48.11 -30.76 -2.50
N PRO A 13 -49.17 -31.50 -2.88
CA PRO A 13 -50.04 -31.11 -3.98
C PRO A 13 -50.88 -29.89 -3.56
N LYS A 14 -50.80 -28.81 -4.34
CA LYS A 14 -51.54 -27.58 -4.07
C LYS A 14 -53.04 -27.84 -4.25
N ALA A 15 -53.78 -27.89 -3.15
CA ALA A 15 -55.24 -27.84 -3.17
C ALA A 15 -55.70 -26.47 -3.71
N ASN A 16 -56.61 -26.50 -4.67
CA ASN A 16 -57.09 -25.32 -5.40
C ASN A 16 -58.01 -24.49 -4.49
N THR A 17 -57.42 -23.56 -3.75
CA THR A 17 -58.15 -22.60 -2.90
C THR A 17 -58.61 -21.44 -3.78
N GLN A 18 -59.85 -21.00 -3.57
CA GLN A 18 -60.60 -20.08 -4.43
C GLN A 18 -59.79 -18.82 -4.79
N ARG A 19 -59.87 -18.41 -6.06
CA ARG A 19 -59.21 -17.21 -6.59
C ARG A 19 -59.65 -16.00 -5.77
N GLU A 20 -58.76 -15.46 -4.95
CA GLU A 20 -58.99 -14.19 -4.26
C GLU A 20 -59.32 -13.12 -5.31
N VAL A 21 -60.52 -12.53 -5.18
CA VAL A 21 -60.96 -11.44 -6.05
C VAL A 21 -59.94 -10.32 -5.91
N PRO A 22 -59.39 -9.75 -7.00
CA PRO A 22 -58.35 -8.73 -6.93
C PRO A 22 -58.85 -7.56 -6.09
N LYS A 23 -58.28 -7.42 -4.89
CA LYS A 23 -58.45 -6.23 -4.06
C LYS A 23 -57.84 -5.07 -4.85
N VAL A 24 -58.70 -4.19 -5.36
CA VAL A 24 -58.31 -2.97 -6.07
C VAL A 24 -57.24 -2.27 -5.23
N GLU A 25 -55.99 -2.25 -5.71
CA GLU A 25 -54.93 -1.46 -5.07
C GLU A 25 -55.42 0.00 -5.05
N PRO A 26 -55.51 0.65 -3.88
CA PRO A 26 -55.78 2.08 -3.87
C PRO A 26 -54.64 2.77 -4.63
N VAL A 27 -55.01 3.63 -5.58
CA VAL A 27 -54.09 4.43 -6.40
C VAL A 27 -53.02 5.03 -5.49
N ARG A 28 -51.78 4.59 -5.67
CA ARG A 28 -50.64 5.06 -4.87
C ARG A 28 -50.55 6.58 -5.04
N PRO A 29 -50.54 7.39 -3.96
CA PRO A 29 -50.38 8.83 -4.11
C PRO A 29 -49.04 9.12 -4.79
N PRO A 30 -48.95 10.20 -5.60
CA PRO A 30 -47.69 10.59 -6.25
C PRO A 30 -46.62 10.78 -5.18
N ARG A 31 -45.44 10.16 -5.38
CA ARG A 31 -44.33 10.24 -4.43
C ARG A 31 -43.97 11.71 -4.19
N PRO A 32 -43.79 12.16 -2.94
CA PRO A 32 -43.42 13.54 -2.66
C PRO A 32 -42.07 13.89 -3.34
N PRO A 33 -41.88 15.14 -3.80
CA PRO A 33 -40.65 15.55 -4.45
C PRO A 33 -39.47 15.36 -3.48
N ARG A 34 -38.39 14.75 -3.98
CA ARG A 34 -37.17 14.49 -3.21
C ARG A 34 -36.63 15.80 -2.64
N GLN A 35 -36.56 15.90 -1.30
CA GLN A 35 -35.87 17.00 -0.62
C GLN A 35 -34.40 16.94 -1.02
N LYS A 36 -33.93 17.95 -1.75
CA LYS A 36 -32.51 18.14 -2.06
C LYS A 36 -31.85 18.57 -0.75
N GLY A 37 -31.26 17.61 -0.04
CA GLY A 37 -30.51 17.88 1.18
C GLY A 37 -29.26 18.68 0.89
N THR A 38 -28.84 19.45 1.90
CA THR A 38 -27.65 20.31 1.98
C THR A 38 -26.43 19.70 1.28
N SER A 39 -26.34 19.95 -0.01
CA SER A 39 -25.26 19.50 -0.85
C SER A 39 -24.21 20.59 -0.77
N LEU A 40 -22.92 20.28 -0.64
CA LEU A 40 -21.84 21.27 -0.47
C LEU A 40 -21.89 22.42 -1.50
N PHE A 41 -22.51 22.20 -2.65
CA PHE A 41 -22.87 23.20 -3.65
C PHE A 41 -23.83 24.28 -3.16
N GLU A 42 -24.85 23.95 -2.38
CA GLU A 42 -25.85 24.89 -1.83
C GLU A 42 -25.24 25.82 -0.78
N LEU A 43 -24.29 25.32 0.02
CA LEU A 43 -23.55 26.15 0.97
C LEU A 43 -22.58 27.10 0.24
N LEU A 44 -21.92 26.60 -0.81
CA LEU A 44 -21.04 27.40 -1.63
C LEU A 44 -21.82 28.49 -2.36
N ASP A 45 -22.98 28.16 -2.93
CA ASP A 45 -23.87 29.09 -3.63
C ASP A 45 -24.38 30.20 -2.70
N ARG A 46 -24.79 29.85 -1.49
CA ARG A 46 -25.20 30.82 -0.46
C ARG A 46 -24.12 31.82 -0.10
N TYR A 47 -22.86 31.39 -0.04
CA TYR A 47 -21.72 32.26 0.31
C TYR A 47 -21.23 33.08 -0.88
N THR A 48 -21.23 32.50 -2.08
CA THR A 48 -20.62 33.09 -3.26
C THR A 48 -21.61 33.85 -4.15
N LYS A 49 -22.93 33.76 -3.88
CA LYS A 49 -24.01 34.40 -4.66
C LYS A 49 -23.78 34.24 -6.18
N VAL A 50 -23.41 33.03 -6.59
CA VAL A 50 -23.02 32.78 -7.99
C VAL A 50 -24.18 33.12 -8.92
N ASP A 51 -25.42 32.85 -8.54
CA ASP A 51 -26.62 33.18 -9.32
C ASP A 51 -26.65 34.63 -9.85
N TRP A 52 -26.21 35.63 -9.08
CA TRP A 52 -26.19 37.03 -9.53
C TRP A 52 -25.05 37.32 -10.51
N PHE A 53 -23.89 36.68 -10.36
CA PHE A 53 -22.73 36.85 -11.26
C PHE A 53 -22.91 36.13 -12.60
N PHE A 54 -23.75 35.10 -12.65
CA PHE A 54 -24.06 34.35 -13.88
C PHE A 54 -25.36 34.81 -14.57
N ALA A 55 -26.22 35.59 -13.90
CA ALA A 55 -27.49 36.09 -14.45
C ALA A 55 -27.32 37.03 -15.65
N ASP A 56 -26.32 37.92 -15.63
CA ASP A 56 -26.03 38.86 -16.73
C ASP A 56 -25.08 38.29 -17.79
N GLY A 57 -24.81 36.98 -17.73
CA GLY A 57 -23.88 36.27 -18.61
C GLY A 57 -22.44 36.25 -18.08
N LEU A 58 -21.73 35.15 -18.35
CA LEU A 58 -20.33 34.96 -17.96
C LEU A 58 -19.45 36.08 -18.52
N PRO A 59 -18.84 36.95 -17.68
CA PRO A 59 -17.96 37.99 -18.19
C PRO A 59 -16.70 37.33 -18.73
N VAL A 60 -16.55 37.32 -20.05
CA VAL A 60 -15.46 36.64 -20.79
C VAL A 60 -14.06 37.07 -20.29
N LYS A 61 -13.97 38.25 -19.67
CA LYS A 61 -12.75 38.80 -19.05
C LYS A 61 -12.22 37.99 -17.86
N TYR A 62 -13.07 37.30 -17.10
CA TYR A 62 -12.65 36.51 -15.93
C TYR A 62 -12.48 35.02 -16.24
N LEU A 63 -13.05 34.55 -17.34
CA LEU A 63 -12.96 33.17 -17.80
C LEU A 63 -11.51 32.62 -17.87
N PRO A 64 -10.51 33.34 -18.46
CA PRO A 64 -9.13 32.84 -18.48
C PRO A 64 -8.48 32.78 -17.09
N LYS A 65 -8.89 33.64 -16.14
CA LYS A 65 -8.36 33.64 -14.77
C LYS A 65 -8.85 32.44 -13.97
N VAL A 66 -10.13 32.08 -14.14
CA VAL A 66 -10.71 30.90 -13.49
C VAL A 66 -10.12 29.62 -14.08
N LEU A 67 -9.95 29.55 -15.39
CA LEU A 67 -9.27 28.42 -16.06
C LEU A 67 -7.84 28.23 -15.54
N PHE A 68 -7.10 29.32 -15.34
CA PHE A 68 -5.76 29.26 -14.76
C PHE A 68 -5.77 28.66 -13.34
N LEU A 69 -6.66 29.13 -12.46
CA LEU A 69 -6.80 28.58 -11.11
C LEU A 69 -7.20 27.09 -11.13
N MET A 70 -8.08 26.71 -12.04
CA MET A 70 -8.50 25.33 -12.22
C MET A 70 -7.32 24.45 -12.65
N ALA A 71 -6.50 24.93 -13.60
CA ALA A 71 -5.28 24.24 -14.03
C ALA A 71 -4.27 24.09 -12.88
N VAL A 72 -4.04 25.14 -12.07
CA VAL A 72 -3.18 25.07 -10.87
C VAL A 72 -3.73 24.06 -9.86
N THR A 73 -5.04 23.99 -9.68
CA THR A 73 -5.69 23.04 -8.77
C THR A 73 -5.48 21.60 -9.22
N ILE A 74 -5.69 21.31 -10.50
CA ILE A 74 -5.41 19.98 -11.08
C ILE A 74 -3.92 19.63 -10.92
N PHE A 75 -3.04 20.58 -11.24
CA PHE A 75 -1.60 20.38 -11.09
C PHE A 75 -1.22 20.06 -9.65
N TYR A 76 -1.80 20.76 -8.68
CA TYR A 76 -1.58 20.52 -7.25
C TYR A 76 -2.03 19.13 -6.82
N ILE A 77 -3.24 18.70 -7.21
CA ILE A 77 -3.75 17.36 -6.90
C ILE A 77 -2.84 16.29 -7.52
N GLY A 78 -2.44 16.48 -8.78
CA GLY A 78 -1.52 15.58 -9.47
C GLY A 78 -0.17 15.47 -8.77
N ASN A 79 0.39 16.60 -8.34
CA ASN A 79 1.68 16.63 -7.65
C ASN A 79 1.59 15.99 -6.25
N SER A 80 0.50 16.22 -5.51
CA SER A 80 0.24 15.55 -4.22
C SER A 80 0.21 14.03 -4.38
N HIS A 81 -0.50 13.52 -5.40
CA HIS A 81 -0.57 12.07 -5.65
C HIS A 81 0.78 11.48 -6.07
N TYR A 82 1.58 12.24 -6.80
CA TYR A 82 2.95 11.83 -7.14
C TYR A 82 3.82 11.76 -5.88
N ALA A 83 3.76 12.77 -5.02
CA ALA A 83 4.51 12.81 -3.76
C ALA A 83 4.15 11.62 -2.85
N GLU A 84 2.87 11.27 -2.73
CA GLU A 84 2.45 10.09 -1.96
C GLU A 84 3.03 8.78 -2.50
N ARG A 85 3.06 8.62 -3.83
CA ARG A 85 3.64 7.42 -4.46
C ARG A 85 5.14 7.34 -4.21
N THR A 86 5.84 8.46 -4.37
CA THR A 86 7.28 8.54 -4.11
C THR A 86 7.60 8.29 -2.65
N LEU A 87 6.81 8.82 -1.71
CA LEU A 87 6.99 8.58 -0.29
C LEU A 87 6.87 7.10 0.06
N ARG A 88 5.84 6.41 -0.45
CA ARG A 88 5.69 4.95 -0.25
C ARG A 88 6.85 4.15 -0.85
N GLN A 89 7.40 4.59 -1.98
CA GLN A 89 8.58 3.94 -2.56
C GLN A 89 9.82 4.14 -1.70
N ILE A 90 10.05 5.34 -1.19
CA ILE A 90 11.16 5.65 -0.28
C ILE A 90 11.09 4.77 0.96
N ASP A 91 9.91 4.67 1.59
CA ASP A 91 9.72 3.85 2.79
C ASP A 91 10.03 2.37 2.52
N LYS A 92 9.57 1.85 1.38
CA LYS A 92 9.86 0.46 0.97
C LYS A 92 11.35 0.24 0.75
N THR A 93 12.00 1.08 -0.06
CA THR A 93 13.44 0.96 -0.33
C THR A 93 14.28 1.11 0.92
N LYS A 94 13.86 1.96 1.86
CA LYS A 94 14.51 2.11 3.16
C LYS A 94 14.43 0.81 3.98
N SER A 95 13.24 0.20 4.08
CA SER A 95 13.06 -1.09 4.75
C SER A 95 13.96 -2.16 4.12
N ASP A 96 13.92 -2.29 2.79
CA ASP A 96 14.73 -3.27 2.06
C ASP A 96 16.24 -3.09 2.33
N THR A 97 16.70 -1.84 2.48
CA THR A 97 18.10 -1.52 2.79
C THR A 97 18.45 -1.84 4.24
N GLU A 98 17.54 -1.59 5.18
CA GLU A 98 17.73 -1.91 6.60
C GLU A 98 17.80 -3.43 6.81
N ASP A 99 16.92 -4.19 6.15
CA ASP A 99 16.93 -5.66 6.17
C ASP A 99 18.25 -6.21 5.60
N LEU A 100 18.66 -5.73 4.42
CA LEU A 100 19.92 -6.17 3.80
C LEU A 100 21.14 -5.83 4.67
N ARG A 101 21.11 -4.70 5.38
CA ARG A 101 22.17 -4.31 6.31
C ARG A 101 22.22 -5.24 7.52
N ALA A 102 21.08 -5.66 8.04
CA ALA A 102 21.00 -6.62 9.13
C ALA A 102 21.60 -7.97 8.70
N ASP A 103 21.20 -8.48 7.52
CA ASP A 103 21.72 -9.73 6.96
C ASP A 103 23.24 -9.68 6.75
N PHE A 104 23.75 -8.60 6.17
CA PHE A 104 25.19 -8.41 6.00
C PHE A 104 25.93 -8.42 7.33
N THR A 105 25.38 -7.76 8.35
CA THR A 105 26.01 -7.67 9.66
C THR A 105 26.08 -9.05 10.34
N THR A 106 24.99 -9.81 10.26
CA THR A 106 24.92 -11.19 10.77
C THR A 106 25.91 -12.09 10.03
N LEU A 107 25.85 -12.12 8.69
CA LEU A 107 26.74 -12.95 7.87
C LEU A 107 28.21 -12.60 8.09
N LYS A 108 28.53 -11.31 8.23
CA LYS A 108 29.88 -10.86 8.56
C LYS A 108 30.32 -11.38 9.93
N SER A 109 29.45 -11.35 10.94
CA SER A 109 29.76 -11.89 12.26
C SER A 109 30.07 -13.39 12.18
N ASP A 110 29.24 -14.16 11.48
CA ASP A 110 29.42 -15.60 11.31
C ASP A 110 30.73 -15.91 10.55
N TYR A 111 31.02 -15.15 9.50
CA TYR A 111 32.29 -15.26 8.77
C TYR A 111 33.49 -14.95 9.66
N MET A 112 33.42 -13.86 10.44
CA MET A 112 34.49 -13.49 11.37
C MET A 112 34.71 -14.57 12.42
N GLU A 113 33.64 -15.17 12.94
CA GLU A 113 33.71 -16.28 13.87
C GLU A 113 34.36 -17.52 13.26
N ALA A 114 33.90 -17.95 12.08
CA ALA A 114 34.48 -19.07 11.35
C ALA A 114 35.96 -18.83 10.97
N SER A 115 36.35 -17.58 10.75
CA SER A 115 37.74 -17.20 10.45
C SER A 115 38.65 -17.07 11.67
N LYS A 116 38.13 -17.17 12.90
CA LYS A 116 38.96 -17.15 14.12
C LYS A 116 39.94 -18.31 14.09
N GLN A 117 41.19 -18.05 14.47
CA GLN A 117 42.26 -19.06 14.48
C GLN A 117 41.89 -20.29 15.32
N SER A 118 41.20 -20.10 16.45
CA SER A 118 40.73 -21.17 17.32
C SER A 118 39.63 -22.05 16.68
N GLU A 119 38.69 -21.44 15.93
CA GLU A 119 37.63 -22.16 15.20
C GLU A 119 38.23 -22.95 14.04
N VAL A 120 39.11 -22.31 13.27
CA VAL A 120 39.85 -22.96 12.18
C VAL A 120 40.66 -24.13 12.71
N ALA A 121 41.48 -23.93 13.75
CA ALA A 121 42.29 -24.99 14.37
C ALA A 121 41.45 -26.17 14.86
N ARG A 122 40.28 -25.89 15.46
CA ARG A 122 39.33 -26.93 15.88
C ARG A 122 38.78 -27.72 14.70
N ASN A 123 38.46 -27.04 13.59
CA ASN A 123 37.94 -27.67 12.38
C ASN A 123 38.99 -28.52 11.64
N VAL A 124 40.26 -28.10 11.62
CA VAL A 124 41.36 -28.86 10.99
C VAL A 124 42.06 -29.85 11.93
N ALA A 125 41.67 -29.91 13.21
CA ALA A 125 42.25 -30.86 14.19
C ALA A 125 42.06 -32.32 13.76
N ALA A 126 40.94 -32.65 13.12
CA ALA A 126 40.68 -33.99 12.57
C ALA A 126 41.67 -34.38 11.44
N SER A 127 42.27 -33.39 10.78
CA SER A 127 43.29 -33.57 9.75
C SER A 127 44.73 -33.56 10.31
N GLY A 128 44.90 -33.47 11.64
CA GLY A 128 46.20 -33.53 12.30
C GLY A 128 47.02 -32.24 12.26
N LEU A 129 46.43 -31.12 11.85
CA LEU A 129 47.08 -29.81 11.81
C LEU A 129 47.00 -29.12 13.18
N MET A 130 48.11 -28.54 13.65
CA MET A 130 48.22 -27.85 14.94
C MET A 130 48.54 -26.36 14.76
N GLU A 131 48.04 -25.54 15.68
CA GLU A 131 48.27 -24.10 15.68
C GLU A 131 49.73 -23.76 16.05
N SER A 132 50.35 -22.87 15.28
CA SER A 132 51.73 -22.43 15.53
C SER A 132 51.75 -21.37 16.64
N SER A 133 52.09 -21.78 17.86
CA SER A 133 52.21 -20.88 19.02
C SER A 133 53.47 -19.99 19.00
N SER A 134 54.46 -20.29 18.15
CA SER A 134 55.70 -19.51 18.05
C SER A 134 55.66 -18.57 16.84
N PRO A 135 56.10 -17.30 17.01
CA PRO A 135 56.21 -16.38 15.89
C PRO A 135 57.23 -16.87 14.85
N PRO A 136 57.00 -16.63 13.55
CA PRO A 136 57.92 -17.05 12.50
C PRO A 136 59.25 -16.30 12.61
N ILE A 137 60.35 -17.04 12.46
CA ILE A 137 61.69 -16.49 12.52
C ILE A 137 61.95 -15.74 11.21
N GLN A 138 62.18 -14.42 11.30
CA GLN A 138 62.59 -13.63 10.14
C GLN A 138 64.03 -14.01 9.78
N VAL A 139 64.22 -14.65 8.62
CA VAL A 139 65.55 -14.97 8.11
C VAL A 139 66.15 -13.69 7.52
N VAL A 140 66.95 -12.99 8.31
CA VAL A 140 67.72 -11.84 7.84
C VAL A 140 68.96 -12.36 7.12
N ILE A 141 68.95 -12.27 5.78
CA ILE A 141 70.14 -12.57 4.97
C ILE A 141 71.10 -11.39 5.18
N LYS A 142 72.16 -11.57 5.96
CA LYS A 142 73.29 -10.64 5.94
C LYS A 142 73.93 -10.75 4.56
N LYS A 143 73.82 -9.69 3.75
CA LYS A 143 74.78 -9.46 2.67
C LYS A 143 76.13 -9.20 3.34
N ASP A 144 77.16 -9.84 2.82
CA ASP A 144 78.57 -9.72 3.18
C ASP A 144 79.06 -10.74 4.22
N GLU A 145 79.49 -11.91 3.74
CA GLU A 145 80.91 -12.27 3.61
C GLU A 145 81.03 -13.52 2.73
N TYR A 146 81.22 -13.28 1.42
CA TYR A 146 82.23 -13.83 0.50
C TYR A 146 81.89 -13.45 -0.95
#